data_AF-A0A5E4DBA4-F1
#
_entry.id   AF-A0A5E4DBA4-F1
#
_cell.length_a   1.000
_cell.length_b   1.000
_cell.length_c   1.000
_cell.angle_alpha   90.00
_cell.angle_beta   90.00
_cell.angle_gamma   90.00
#
_symmetry.space_group_name_H-M   'P 1'
#
loop_
_entity.id
_entity.type
_entity.pdbx_description
1 polymer ?
#
loop_
_entity_poly.entity_id
_entity_poly.type
_entity_poly.pdbx_seq_one_letter_code
_entity_poly.pdbx_strand_id
1 'polypeptide(L)'
;VEESFKTLFWAIFGLSEVKSVVINYNHKFIENIGYVLYGVYNVTMVIVLLNMLIAMINSSFQEIEDDADVEWKFARAKLWFSYFEEGRTLPVPFNLVPSPKSLFYLLLKFKKWITELFQGHKKGFQEDTEMNKLGHNKQSSIRSSEDFHLNSFNNPPRQYQKIMKRLIKRYVLQAQIDKESDEVNEGELKEIKQDISSLRYELLEEKSQNMEDLAELIRKLGEKLSLEPNQEESNR
;
A
#
# COMPACT_ATOMS: atom_id res chain seq x y z
N VAL A 1 -44.45 5.45 -28.31
CA VAL A 1 -43.03 5.63 -27.90
C VAL A 1 -42.53 4.41 -27.15
N GLU A 2 -43.26 3.89 -26.16
CA GLU A 2 -42.88 2.67 -25.42
C GLU A 2 -42.73 1.43 -26.32
N GLU A 3 -43.68 1.18 -27.23
CA GLU A 3 -43.58 0.06 -28.19
C GLU A 3 -42.43 0.25 -29.20
N SER A 4 -42.14 1.50 -29.58
CA SER A 4 -41.02 1.83 -30.47
C SER A 4 -39.67 1.63 -29.79
N PHE A 5 -39.57 1.89 -28.48
CA PHE A 5 -38.38 1.59 -27.70
C PHE A 5 -38.17 0.08 -27.59
N LYS A 6 -39.25 -0.68 -27.33
CA LYS A 6 -39.20 -2.13 -27.21
C LYS A 6 -38.71 -2.77 -28.51
N THR A 7 -39.22 -2.37 -29.68
CA THR A 7 -38.76 -2.91 -30.97
C THR A 7 -37.30 -2.58 -31.24
N LEU A 8 -36.84 -1.34 -30.98
CA LEU A 8 -35.43 -0.97 -31.13
C LEU A 8 -34.50 -1.72 -30.16
N PHE A 9 -34.91 -1.90 -28.90
CA PHE A 9 -34.14 -2.68 -27.91
C PHE A 9 -33.95 -4.13 -28.37
N TRP A 10 -35.01 -4.78 -28.82
CA TRP A 10 -34.93 -6.16 -29.33
C TRP A 10 -34.18 -6.25 -30.67
N ALA A 11 -34.09 -5.16 -31.44
CA ALA A 11 -33.31 -5.11 -32.67
C ALA A 11 -31.79 -5.25 -32.42
N ILE A 12 -31.28 -4.74 -31.29
CA ILE A 12 -29.86 -4.90 -30.89
C ILE A 12 -29.49 -6.38 -30.78
N PHE A 13 -30.43 -7.21 -30.31
CA PHE A 13 -30.27 -8.67 -30.17
C PHE A 13 -30.70 -9.45 -31.42
N GLY A 14 -31.11 -8.77 -32.50
CA GLY A 14 -31.59 -9.42 -33.74
C GLY A 14 -32.98 -10.04 -33.65
N LEU A 15 -33.75 -9.76 -32.59
CA LEU A 15 -35.08 -10.33 -32.35
C LEU A 15 -36.23 -9.44 -32.84
N SER A 16 -35.94 -8.25 -33.38
CA SER A 16 -36.97 -7.36 -33.93
C SER A 16 -37.33 -7.74 -35.37
N GLU A 17 -38.63 -7.84 -35.65
CA GLU A 17 -39.12 -8.12 -36.99
C GLU A 17 -38.91 -6.91 -37.92
N VAL A 18 -38.24 -7.11 -39.07
CA VAL A 18 -38.05 -6.07 -40.11
C VAL A 18 -39.40 -5.61 -40.70
N LYS A 19 -40.45 -6.42 -40.56
CA LYS A 19 -41.81 -6.11 -41.00
C LYS A 19 -42.50 -5.02 -40.17
N SER A 20 -41.97 -4.66 -38.99
CA SER A 20 -42.55 -3.60 -38.15
C SER A 20 -42.42 -2.19 -38.74
N VAL A 21 -41.63 -2.03 -39.82
CA VAL A 21 -41.43 -0.76 -40.53
C VAL A 21 -42.40 -0.59 -41.71
N VAL A 22 -43.09 -1.66 -42.11
CA VAL A 22 -44.04 -1.64 -43.24
C VAL A 22 -45.34 -0.98 -42.78
N ILE A 23 -45.76 0.06 -43.49
CA ILE A 23 -47.00 0.80 -43.22
C ILE A 23 -48.08 0.28 -44.19
N ASN A 24 -49.31 0.08 -43.70
CA ASN A 24 -50.45 -0.43 -44.51
C ASN A 24 -50.99 0.57 -45.57
N TYR A 25 -50.35 1.73 -45.77
CA TYR A 25 -50.75 2.77 -46.72
C TYR A 25 -49.67 2.94 -47.81
N ASN A 26 -50.06 3.32 -49.02
CA ASN A 26 -49.21 3.43 -50.24
C ASN A 26 -48.14 4.57 -50.20
N HIS A 27 -47.58 4.90 -49.04
CA HIS A 27 -46.55 5.93 -48.88
C HIS A 27 -45.13 5.36 -48.93
N LYS A 28 -44.70 4.96 -50.14
CA LYS A 28 -43.37 4.37 -50.41
C LYS A 28 -42.20 5.25 -49.95
N PHE A 29 -42.37 6.57 -49.91
CA PHE A 29 -41.32 7.50 -49.46
C PHE A 29 -41.03 7.36 -47.96
N ILE A 30 -42.08 7.28 -47.13
CA ILE A 30 -41.95 7.18 -45.67
C ILE A 30 -41.40 5.81 -45.29
N GLU A 31 -41.84 4.75 -45.96
CA GLU A 31 -41.33 3.39 -45.77
C GLU A 31 -39.82 3.29 -46.07
N ASN A 32 -39.36 3.88 -47.18
CA ASN A 32 -37.93 3.91 -47.52
C ASN A 32 -37.10 4.64 -46.46
N ILE A 33 -37.60 5.77 -45.94
CA ILE A 33 -36.93 6.51 -44.85
C ILE A 33 -36.87 5.66 -43.57
N GLY A 34 -37.95 4.94 -43.25
CA GLY A 34 -37.98 4.02 -42.11
C GLY A 34 -36.92 2.92 -42.21
N TYR A 35 -36.77 2.29 -43.38
CA TYR A 35 -35.72 1.29 -43.61
C TYR A 35 -34.31 1.87 -43.50
N VAL A 36 -34.07 3.07 -44.05
CA VAL A 36 -32.76 3.73 -43.96
C VAL A 36 -32.43 4.08 -42.50
N LEU A 37 -33.37 4.67 -41.76
CA LEU A 37 -33.16 5.02 -40.35
C LEU A 37 -32.93 3.77 -39.49
N TYR A 38 -33.72 2.71 -39.71
CA TYR A 38 -33.53 1.44 -39.01
C TYR A 38 -32.20 0.76 -39.38
N GLY A 39 -31.79 0.83 -40.64
CA GLY A 39 -30.50 0.30 -41.10
C GLY A 39 -29.32 1.04 -40.47
N VAL A 40 -29.33 2.39 -40.51
CA VAL A 40 -28.30 3.22 -39.88
C VAL A 40 -28.25 2.99 -38.37
N TYR A 41 -29.42 2.89 -37.71
CA TYR A 41 -29.50 2.56 -36.29
C TYR A 41 -28.78 1.24 -35.97
N ASN A 42 -29.06 0.16 -36.71
CA ASN A 42 -28.43 -1.14 -36.48
C ASN A 42 -26.92 -1.11 -36.77
N VAL A 43 -26.48 -0.44 -37.84
CA VAL A 43 -25.05 -0.29 -38.15
C VAL A 43 -24.33 0.45 -37.03
N THR A 44 -24.86 1.59 -36.57
CA THR A 44 -24.21 2.38 -35.52
C THR A 44 -24.25 1.67 -34.15
N MET A 45 -25.40 1.13 -33.74
CA MET A 45 -25.54 0.49 -32.43
C MET A 45 -24.81 -0.86 -32.35
N VAL A 46 -25.00 -1.73 -33.34
CA VAL A 46 -24.48 -3.11 -33.28
C VAL A 46 -23.05 -3.19 -33.77
N ILE A 47 -22.68 -2.49 -34.84
CA ILE A 47 -21.32 -2.62 -35.38
C ILE A 47 -20.37 -1.63 -34.70
N VAL A 48 -20.75 -0.34 -34.62
CA VAL A 48 -19.82 0.68 -34.09
C VAL A 48 -19.77 0.65 -32.56
N LEU A 49 -20.90 0.80 -31.86
CA LEU A 49 -20.89 0.91 -30.40
C LEU A 49 -20.50 -0.39 -29.70
N LEU A 50 -20.95 -1.56 -30.20
CA LEU A 50 -20.54 -2.83 -29.61
C LEU A 50 -19.03 -3.05 -29.72
N ASN A 51 -18.44 -2.76 -30.87
CA ASN A 51 -16.99 -2.91 -31.07
C ASN A 51 -16.21 -1.93 -30.20
N MET A 52 -16.70 -0.69 -30.03
CA MET A 52 -16.09 0.28 -29.12
C MET A 52 -16.22 -0.15 -27.65
N LEU A 53 -17.34 -0.75 -27.25
CA LEU A 53 -17.52 -1.28 -25.90
C LEU A 53 -16.58 -2.45 -25.63
N ILE A 54 -16.44 -3.38 -26.58
CA ILE A 54 -15.49 -4.50 -26.47
C ILE A 54 -14.06 -3.97 -26.36
N ALA A 55 -13.69 -2.99 -27.18
CA ALA A 55 -12.37 -2.37 -27.11
C ALA A 55 -12.11 -1.68 -25.75
N MET A 56 -13.09 -0.95 -25.23
CA MET A 56 -13.01 -0.31 -23.92
C MET A 56 -12.88 -1.33 -22.79
N ILE A 57 -13.70 -2.40 -22.83
CA ILE A 57 -13.63 -3.48 -21.83
C ILE A 57 -12.26 -4.15 -21.89
N ASN A 58 -11.72 -4.46 -23.06
CA ASN A 58 -10.41 -5.08 -23.20
C ASN A 58 -9.29 -4.22 -22.63
N SER A 59 -9.31 -2.91 -22.90
CA SER A 59 -8.33 -1.99 -22.31
C SER A 59 -8.47 -1.91 -20.79
N SER A 60 -9.70 -1.81 -20.27
CA SER A 60 -9.93 -1.77 -18.82
C SER A 60 -9.60 -3.09 -18.13
N PHE A 61 -9.77 -4.22 -18.81
CA PHE A 61 -9.44 -5.53 -18.29
C PHE A 61 -7.93 -5.68 -18.11
N GLN A 62 -7.13 -5.23 -19.08
CA GLN A 62 -5.67 -5.25 -18.96
C GLN A 62 -5.17 -4.42 -17.78
N GLU A 63 -5.71 -3.21 -17.59
CA GLU A 63 -5.36 -2.36 -16.44
C GLU A 63 -5.73 -3.00 -15.10
N ILE A 64 -6.91 -3.63 -15.01
CA ILE A 64 -7.37 -4.28 -13.78
C ILE A 64 -6.63 -5.61 -13.54
N GLU A 65 -6.25 -6.34 -14.59
CA GLU A 65 -5.56 -7.63 -14.50
C GLU A 65 -4.20 -7.50 -13.80
N ASP A 66 -3.46 -6.43 -14.06
CA ASP A 66 -2.14 -6.17 -13.46
C ASP A 66 -2.18 -6.16 -11.91
N ASP A 67 -3.26 -5.65 -11.32
CA ASP A 67 -3.45 -5.54 -9.86
C ASP A 67 -4.51 -6.52 -9.30
N ALA A 68 -5.15 -7.34 -10.14
CA ALA A 68 -6.30 -8.17 -9.78
C ALA A 68 -6.01 -9.07 -8.57
N ASP A 69 -4.77 -9.55 -8.47
CA ASP A 69 -4.31 -10.46 -7.43
C ASP A 69 -4.20 -9.76 -6.06
N VAL A 70 -3.80 -8.49 -6.04
CA VAL A 70 -3.73 -7.65 -4.84
C VAL A 70 -5.14 -7.24 -4.40
N GLU A 71 -5.96 -6.79 -5.34
CA GLU A 71 -7.35 -6.40 -5.08
C GLU A 71 -8.18 -7.57 -4.57
N TRP A 72 -8.05 -8.74 -5.19
CA TRP A 72 -8.71 -9.96 -4.74
C TRP A 72 -8.29 -10.35 -3.33
N LYS A 73 -6.98 -10.32 -3.01
CA LYS A 73 -6.48 -10.62 -1.66
C LYS A 73 -7.00 -9.60 -0.65
N PHE A 74 -7.11 -8.33 -1.02
CA PHE A 74 -7.68 -7.29 -0.17
C PHE A 74 -9.17 -7.50 0.08
N ALA A 75 -9.97 -7.77 -0.95
CA ALA A 75 -11.40 -8.10 -0.82
C ALA A 75 -11.62 -9.36 0.02
N ARG A 76 -10.79 -10.38 -0.19
CA ARG A 76 -10.80 -11.61 0.61
C ARG A 76 -10.44 -11.35 2.08
N ALA A 77 -9.45 -10.51 2.35
CA ALA A 77 -9.10 -10.12 3.71
C ALA A 77 -10.24 -9.34 4.39
N LYS A 78 -10.92 -8.43 3.68
CA LYS A 78 -12.13 -7.76 4.18
C LYS A 78 -13.24 -8.74 4.53
N LEU A 79 -13.45 -9.74 3.68
CA LEU A 79 -14.42 -10.80 3.95
C LEU A 79 -14.04 -11.55 5.22
N TRP A 80 -12.79 -11.99 5.37
CA TRP A 80 -12.32 -12.66 6.59
C TRP A 80 -12.43 -11.77 7.82
N PHE A 81 -12.11 -10.48 7.71
CA PHE A 81 -12.27 -9.50 8.78
C PHE A 81 -13.72 -9.44 9.28
N SER A 82 -14.69 -9.52 8.38
CA SER A 82 -16.11 -9.56 8.75
C SER A 82 -16.51 -10.78 9.61
N TYR A 83 -15.72 -11.86 9.59
CA TYR A 83 -15.92 -13.05 10.43
C TYR A 83 -15.10 -13.04 11.73
N PHE A 84 -14.07 -12.20 11.85
CA PHE A 84 -13.26 -12.09 13.07
C PHE A 84 -13.96 -11.32 14.18
N GLU A 85 -14.92 -10.45 13.87
CA GLU A 85 -15.70 -9.73 14.88
C GLU A 85 -16.65 -10.69 15.63
N GLU A 86 -16.43 -10.85 16.93
CA GLU A 86 -17.24 -11.70 17.82
C GLU A 86 -18.66 -11.16 17.97
N GLY A 87 -19.57 -11.63 17.10
CA GLY A 87 -20.98 -11.27 17.18
C GLY A 87 -21.93 -12.10 16.31
N ARG A 88 -21.43 -12.84 15.32
CA ARG A 88 -22.25 -13.63 14.37
C ARG A 88 -21.64 -14.99 14.07
N THR A 89 -21.34 -15.76 15.12
CA THR A 89 -20.83 -17.15 14.97
C THR A 89 -21.89 -18.12 14.45
N LEU A 90 -23.14 -17.66 14.27
CA LEU A 90 -24.26 -18.45 13.77
C LEU A 90 -24.67 -17.94 12.38
N PRO A 91 -24.80 -18.83 11.37
CA PRO A 91 -25.32 -18.43 10.07
C PRO A 91 -26.78 -17.98 10.21
N VAL A 92 -27.22 -17.02 9.38
CA VAL A 92 -28.66 -16.69 9.26
C VAL A 92 -29.36 -17.98 8.77
N PRO A 93 -30.41 -18.52 9.44
CA PRO A 93 -31.38 -17.92 10.37
C PRO A 93 -31.09 -18.09 11.88
N PHE A 94 -30.03 -18.78 12.29
CA PHE A 94 -29.73 -19.07 13.70
C PHE A 94 -29.22 -17.88 14.50
N ASN A 95 -28.95 -16.76 13.83
CA ASN A 95 -28.64 -15.45 14.42
C ASN A 95 -29.87 -14.75 15.04
N LEU A 96 -31.07 -15.33 14.96
CA LEU A 96 -32.31 -14.80 15.57
C LEU A 96 -32.49 -15.24 17.03
N VAL A 97 -31.87 -16.34 17.45
CA VAL A 97 -31.95 -16.80 18.83
C VAL A 97 -30.77 -16.17 19.59
N PRO A 98 -31.01 -15.15 20.44
CA PRO A 98 -29.93 -14.57 21.24
C PRO A 98 -29.25 -15.67 22.05
N SER A 99 -27.91 -15.61 22.15
CA SER A 99 -27.17 -16.65 22.86
C SER A 99 -27.72 -16.79 24.29
N PRO A 100 -27.86 -18.03 24.82
CA PRO A 100 -28.39 -18.25 26.17
C PRO A 100 -27.63 -17.44 27.25
N LYS A 101 -26.34 -17.18 27.01
CA LYS A 101 -25.50 -16.33 27.86
C LYS A 101 -25.95 -14.86 27.81
N SER A 102 -26.22 -14.30 26.63
CA SER A 102 -26.69 -12.91 26.47
C SER A 102 -28.05 -12.68 27.15
N LEU A 103 -28.98 -13.64 27.03
CA LEU A 103 -30.26 -13.59 27.74
C LEU A 103 -30.09 -13.64 29.27
N PHE A 104 -29.16 -14.45 29.78
CA PHE A 104 -28.89 -14.52 31.22
C PHE A 104 -28.31 -13.21 31.76
N TYR A 105 -27.36 -12.58 31.04
CA TYR A 105 -26.84 -11.26 31.41
C TYR A 105 -27.92 -10.17 31.34
N LEU A 106 -28.81 -10.21 30.35
CA LEU A 106 -29.94 -9.29 30.24
C LEU A 106 -30.91 -9.45 31.41
N LEU A 107 -31.27 -10.69 31.77
CA LEU A 107 -32.14 -11.00 32.92
C LEU A 107 -31.52 -10.58 34.26
N LEU A 108 -30.20 -10.76 34.44
CA LEU A 108 -29.49 -10.27 35.63
C LEU A 108 -29.52 -8.74 35.71
N LYS A 109 -29.28 -8.06 34.58
CA LYS A 109 -29.34 -6.59 34.49
C LYS A 109 -30.77 -6.09 34.77
N PHE A 110 -31.78 -6.80 34.29
CA PHE A 110 -33.18 -6.51 34.52
C PHE A 110 -33.59 -6.73 35.98
N LYS A 111 -33.14 -7.83 36.61
CA LYS A 111 -33.34 -8.06 38.05
C LYS A 111 -32.69 -6.98 38.90
N LYS A 112 -31.45 -6.57 38.57
CA LYS A 112 -30.77 -5.47 39.27
C LYS A 112 -31.53 -4.15 39.12
N TRP A 113 -32.01 -3.85 37.92
CA TRP A 113 -32.82 -2.66 37.66
C TRP A 113 -34.15 -2.68 38.42
N ILE A 114 -34.82 -3.82 38.49
CA ILE A 114 -36.04 -4.01 39.30
C ILE A 114 -35.75 -3.83 40.78
N THR A 115 -34.64 -4.38 41.30
CA THR A 115 -34.29 -4.21 42.71
C THR A 115 -33.96 -2.76 43.06
N GLU A 116 -33.31 -2.00 42.16
CA GLU A 116 -33.05 -0.57 42.34
C GLU A 116 -34.36 0.25 42.29
N LEU A 117 -35.29 -0.09 41.38
CA LEU A 117 -36.62 0.53 41.31
C LEU A 117 -37.51 0.23 42.53
N PHE A 118 -37.44 -0.98 43.09
CA PHE A 118 -38.22 -1.36 44.28
C PHE A 118 -37.59 -0.89 45.60
N GLN A 119 -36.27 -0.70 45.67
CA GLN A 119 -35.60 -0.19 46.88
C GLN A 119 -35.73 1.33 47.03
N GLY A 120 -36.14 2.06 45.99
CA GLY A 120 -36.49 3.49 46.08
C GLY A 120 -37.65 3.83 47.02
N HIS A 121 -38.38 2.83 47.53
CA HIS A 121 -39.52 3.04 48.44
C HIS A 121 -39.30 2.56 49.89
N LYS A 122 -38.13 2.00 50.23
CA LYS A 122 -37.80 1.58 51.61
C LYS A 122 -36.31 1.78 51.92
N LYS A 123 -35.88 3.02 52.13
CA LYS A 123 -34.65 3.34 52.88
C LYS A 123 -34.69 4.79 53.38
N GLY A 124 -35.76 5.14 54.07
CA GLY A 124 -35.67 6.14 55.14
C GLY A 124 -35.25 5.39 56.39
N PHE A 125 -34.18 5.87 57.04
CA PHE A 125 -33.60 5.39 58.30
C PHE A 125 -32.38 4.47 58.14
N GLN A 126 -31.23 5.06 58.50
CA GLN A 126 -29.99 4.45 59.01
C GLN A 126 -28.88 4.14 58.01
N GLU A 127 -28.04 5.16 57.73
CA GLU A 127 -26.68 4.95 57.20
C GLU A 127 -25.77 6.15 57.56
N ASP A 128 -25.71 6.52 58.84
CA ASP A 128 -24.71 7.45 59.41
C ASP A 128 -23.85 6.73 60.45
N THR A 129 -23.24 5.60 60.12
CA THR A 129 -22.15 5.04 60.94
C THR A 129 -21.35 4.05 60.08
N GLU A 130 -20.03 4.11 60.20
CA GLU A 130 -19.04 3.20 59.59
C GLU A 130 -18.41 3.64 58.26
N MET A 131 -17.83 4.85 58.30
CA MET A 131 -16.53 5.07 57.68
C MET A 131 -15.44 4.25 58.41
N ASN A 132 -14.52 3.70 57.62
CA ASN A 132 -13.16 3.23 57.97
C ASN A 132 -12.97 1.78 58.43
N LYS A 133 -12.45 0.92 57.52
CA LYS A 133 -11.17 0.20 57.69
C LYS A 133 -10.74 -0.59 56.43
N LEU A 134 -9.67 -0.09 55.82
CA LEU A 134 -8.44 -0.76 55.37
C LEU A 134 -8.48 -2.20 54.80
N GLY A 135 -7.98 -2.35 53.57
CA GLY A 135 -7.00 -3.41 53.23
C GLY A 135 -7.48 -4.63 52.44
N HIS A 136 -7.12 -4.66 51.15
CA HIS A 136 -6.84 -5.81 50.26
C HIS A 136 -7.49 -7.19 50.54
N ASN A 137 -8.35 -7.66 49.63
CA ASN A 137 -8.09 -8.90 48.88
C ASN A 137 -9.02 -9.06 47.65
N LYS A 138 -8.50 -9.75 46.63
CA LYS A 138 -9.08 -10.14 45.33
C LYS A 138 -10.57 -10.53 45.37
N GLN A 139 -11.37 -10.09 44.38
CA GLN A 139 -11.67 -10.82 43.12
C GLN A 139 -12.94 -10.27 42.42
N SER A 140 -13.04 -10.51 41.10
CA SER A 140 -14.19 -10.35 40.19
C SER A 140 -14.47 -8.92 39.68
N SER A 141 -13.85 -8.51 38.57
CA SER A 141 -14.16 -8.82 37.15
C SER A 141 -15.38 -8.07 36.61
N ILE A 142 -15.16 -7.44 35.46
CA ILE A 142 -16.12 -6.76 34.58
C ILE A 142 -16.34 -5.28 34.95
N ARG A 143 -15.29 -4.47 34.76
CA ARG A 143 -15.47 -3.08 34.36
C ARG A 143 -14.24 -2.60 33.60
N SER A 144 -14.50 -2.08 32.41
CA SER A 144 -13.61 -1.36 31.52
C SER A 144 -12.54 -2.16 30.76
N SER A 145 -12.94 -2.70 29.59
CA SER A 145 -12.01 -3.01 28.50
C SER A 145 -11.72 -1.79 27.60
N GLU A 146 -12.46 -0.69 27.76
CA GLU A 146 -12.34 0.49 26.89
C GLU A 146 -11.30 1.51 27.40
N ASP A 147 -11.11 1.67 28.72
CA ASP A 147 -10.16 2.65 29.25
C ASP A 147 -8.69 2.17 29.23
N PHE A 148 -8.45 0.86 29.13
CA PHE A 148 -7.09 0.31 29.06
C PHE A 148 -6.45 0.51 27.67
N HIS A 149 -7.26 0.75 26.63
CA HIS A 149 -6.75 0.93 25.27
C HIS A 149 -6.24 2.35 25.02
N LEU A 150 -6.86 3.39 25.58
CA LEU A 150 -6.49 4.78 25.30
C LEU A 150 -5.13 5.17 25.90
N ASN A 151 -4.78 4.67 27.09
CA ASN A 151 -3.48 4.94 27.71
C ASN A 151 -2.31 4.13 27.10
N SER A 152 -2.59 3.09 26.31
CA SER A 152 -1.57 2.30 25.63
C SER A 152 -1.10 2.91 24.30
N PHE A 153 -1.83 3.88 23.72
CA PHE A 153 -1.44 4.52 22.45
C PHE A 153 -0.33 5.57 22.61
N ASN A 154 -0.19 6.18 23.79
CA ASN A 154 0.80 7.24 24.02
C ASN A 154 2.24 6.71 24.22
N ASN A 155 2.38 5.42 24.50
CA ASN A 155 3.66 4.74 24.53
C ASN A 155 3.50 3.41 23.79
N PRO A 156 3.83 3.32 22.48
CA PRO A 156 3.87 2.02 21.83
C PRO A 156 4.74 1.10 22.68
N PRO A 157 4.28 -0.12 23.00
CA PRO A 157 5.02 -1.01 23.90
C PRO A 157 6.46 -1.07 23.40
N ARG A 158 7.46 -0.96 24.30
CA ARG A 158 8.89 -0.87 23.94
C ARG A 158 9.34 -1.91 22.89
N GLN A 159 8.61 -3.02 22.79
CA GLN A 159 8.74 -4.05 21.76
C GLN A 159 8.37 -3.57 20.34
N TYR A 160 7.24 -2.88 20.15
CA TYR A 160 6.84 -2.31 18.85
C TYR A 160 7.91 -1.34 18.32
N GLN A 161 8.42 -0.44 19.16
CA GLN A 161 9.50 0.47 18.77
C GLN A 161 10.77 -0.28 18.36
N LYS A 162 11.13 -1.37 19.05
CA LYS A 162 12.27 -2.23 18.67
C LYS A 162 12.03 -2.94 17.34
N ILE A 163 10.82 -3.44 17.10
CA ILE A 163 10.44 -4.11 15.84
C ILE A 163 10.47 -3.09 14.69
N MET A 164 9.86 -1.92 14.88
CA MET A 164 9.86 -0.85 13.89
C MET A 164 11.27 -0.42 13.52
N LYS A 165 12.17 -0.20 14.50
CA LYS A 165 13.58 0.11 14.22
C LYS A 165 14.28 -0.97 13.40
N ARG A 166 13.99 -2.25 13.64
CA ARG A 166 14.54 -3.36 12.84
C ARG A 166 13.98 -3.42 11.43
N LEU A 167 12.67 -3.19 11.27
CA LEU A 167 12.01 -3.14 9.97
C LEU A 167 12.55 -1.99 9.12
N ILE A 168 12.65 -0.79 9.70
CA ILE A 168 13.24 0.38 9.03
C ILE A 168 14.69 0.08 8.62
N LYS A 169 15.51 -0.49 9.52
CA LYS A 169 16.89 -0.84 9.19
C LYS A 169 16.96 -1.83 8.01
N ARG A 170 16.12 -2.88 8.01
CA ARG A 170 16.08 -3.86 6.93
C ARG A 170 15.64 -3.22 5.61
N TYR A 171 14.62 -2.37 5.65
CA TYR A 171 14.11 -1.67 4.48
C TYR A 171 15.16 -0.73 3.87
N VAL A 172 15.84 0.09 4.70
CA VAL A 172 16.89 1.01 4.22
C VAL A 172 18.04 0.23 3.59
N LEU A 173 18.48 -0.85 4.22
CA LEU A 173 19.53 -1.71 3.65
C LEU A 173 19.09 -2.35 2.34
N GLN A 174 17.86 -2.86 2.26
CA GLN A 174 17.33 -3.43 1.02
C GLN A 174 17.25 -2.38 -0.08
N ALA A 175 16.73 -1.18 0.21
CA ALA A 175 16.63 -0.10 -0.76
C ALA A 175 18.00 0.39 -1.26
N GLN A 176 19.04 0.34 -0.42
CA GLN A 176 20.42 0.62 -0.84
C GLN A 176 20.95 -0.47 -1.78
N ILE A 177 20.73 -1.74 -1.43
CA ILE A 177 21.13 -2.88 -2.28
C ILE A 177 20.40 -2.83 -3.62
N ASP A 178 19.10 -2.58 -3.62
CA ASP A 178 18.29 -2.49 -4.84
C ASP A 178 18.81 -1.35 -5.73
N LYS A 179 19.17 -0.20 -5.14
CA LYS A 179 19.81 0.92 -5.85
C LYS A 179 21.20 0.58 -6.40
N GLU A 180 22.00 -0.20 -5.68
CA GLU A 180 23.30 -0.68 -6.15
C GLU A 180 23.17 -1.78 -7.22
N SER A 181 22.03 -2.47 -7.27
CA SER A 181 21.72 -3.49 -8.27
C SER A 181 21.12 -2.95 -9.56
N ASP A 182 20.71 -1.66 -9.57
CA ASP A 182 20.27 -0.97 -10.78
C ASP A 182 21.40 -0.92 -11.82
N GLU A 183 21.05 -0.87 -13.10
CA GLU A 183 22.02 -0.90 -14.19
C GLU A 183 23.08 0.19 -14.06
N VAL A 184 24.33 -0.17 -14.37
CA VAL A 184 25.50 0.71 -14.25
C VAL A 184 25.24 2.04 -14.95
N ASN A 185 25.31 3.12 -14.18
CA ASN A 185 25.02 4.45 -14.70
C ASN A 185 26.22 4.98 -15.50
N GLU A 186 25.98 5.65 -16.64
CA GLU A 186 27.04 6.30 -17.42
C GLU A 186 27.83 7.32 -16.57
N GLY A 187 27.18 7.90 -15.56
CA GLY A 187 27.83 8.77 -14.56
C GLY A 187 28.91 8.06 -13.74
N GLU A 188 28.68 6.83 -13.30
CA GLU A 188 29.66 6.04 -12.54
C GLU A 188 30.88 5.68 -13.40
N LEU A 189 30.66 5.38 -14.69
CA LEU A 189 31.75 5.16 -15.62
C LEU A 189 32.60 6.42 -15.84
N LYS A 190 31.96 7.61 -15.85
CA LYS A 190 32.65 8.90 -15.95
C LYS A 190 33.46 9.20 -14.69
N GLU A 191 32.93 8.88 -13.51
CA GLU A 191 33.62 9.00 -12.23
C GLU A 191 34.86 8.10 -12.19
N ILE A 192 34.72 6.81 -12.53
CA ILE A 192 35.86 5.88 -12.59
C ILE A 192 36.92 6.35 -13.59
N LYS A 193 36.50 6.85 -14.76
CA LYS A 193 37.43 7.39 -15.76
C LYS A 193 38.16 8.62 -15.24
N GLN A 194 37.47 9.49 -14.50
CA GLN A 194 38.06 10.66 -13.87
C GLN A 194 39.06 10.26 -12.78
N ASP A 195 38.75 9.28 -11.94
CA ASP A 195 39.63 8.76 -10.90
C ASP A 195 40.89 8.13 -11.49
N ILE A 196 40.76 7.31 -12.53
CA ILE A 196 41.90 6.73 -13.25
C ILE A 196 42.76 7.85 -13.87
N SER A 197 42.13 8.89 -14.42
CA SER A 197 42.84 10.01 -15.00
C SER A 197 43.60 10.81 -13.93
N SER A 198 42.96 11.08 -12.78
CA SER A 198 43.56 11.76 -11.64
C SER A 198 44.76 10.99 -11.10
N LEU A 199 44.59 9.68 -10.85
CA LEU A 199 45.65 8.79 -10.38
C LEU A 199 46.84 8.75 -11.35
N ARG A 200 46.56 8.73 -12.66
CA ARG A 200 47.61 8.77 -13.69
C ARG A 200 48.45 10.04 -13.58
N TYR A 201 47.82 11.19 -13.40
CA TYR A 201 48.54 12.46 -13.29
C TYR A 201 49.34 12.54 -11.98
N GLU A 202 48.78 12.07 -10.87
CA GLU A 202 49.47 12.01 -9.57
C GLU A 202 50.74 11.15 -9.63
N LEU A 203 50.66 9.94 -10.20
CA LEU A 203 51.81 9.05 -10.36
C LEU A 203 52.88 9.59 -11.33
N LEU A 204 52.47 10.31 -12.37
CA LEU A 204 53.41 10.93 -13.32
C LEU A 204 54.16 12.08 -12.67
N GLU A 205 53.46 12.89 -11.87
CA GLU A 205 54.06 13.99 -11.12
C GLU A 205 55.06 13.46 -10.08
N GLU A 206 54.66 12.45 -9.30
CA GLU A 206 55.55 11.81 -8.32
C GLU A 206 56.79 11.21 -8.98
N LYS A 207 56.63 10.53 -10.12
CA LYS A 207 57.76 10.01 -10.89
C LYS A 207 58.67 11.13 -11.38
N SER A 208 58.11 12.24 -11.86
CA SER A 208 58.87 13.39 -12.33
C SER A 208 59.68 14.01 -11.19
N GLN A 209 59.05 14.25 -10.04
CA GLN A 209 59.71 14.79 -8.85
C GLN A 209 60.84 13.88 -8.36
N ASN A 210 60.58 12.57 -8.25
CA ASN A 210 61.60 11.59 -7.85
C ASN A 210 62.79 11.55 -8.83
N MET A 211 62.54 11.74 -10.13
CA MET A 211 63.59 11.78 -11.15
C MET A 211 64.40 13.09 -11.08
N GLU A 212 63.74 14.22 -10.78
CA GLU A 212 64.40 15.51 -10.57
C GLU A 212 65.28 15.50 -9.31
N ASP A 213 64.77 14.96 -8.21
CA ASP A 213 65.52 14.77 -6.96
C ASP A 213 66.74 13.85 -7.18
N LEU A 214 66.57 12.76 -7.93
CA LEU A 214 67.67 11.85 -8.31
C LEU A 214 68.72 12.57 -9.16
N ALA A 215 68.29 13.38 -10.14
CA ALA A 215 69.20 14.15 -10.98
C ALA A 215 69.98 15.19 -10.16
N GLU A 216 69.34 15.84 -9.18
CA GLU A 216 70.00 16.78 -8.28
C GLU A 216 71.03 16.08 -7.38
N LEU A 217 70.71 14.90 -6.86
CA LEU A 217 71.65 14.08 -6.08
C LEU A 217 72.86 13.65 -6.91
N ILE A 218 72.65 13.20 -8.15
CA ILE A 218 73.74 12.84 -9.08
C ILE A 218 74.62 14.05 -9.37
N ARG A 219 74.02 15.23 -9.62
CA ARG A 219 74.77 16.49 -9.84
C ARG A 219 75.60 16.87 -8.62
N LYS A 220 75.01 16.85 -7.41
CA LYS A 220 75.72 17.11 -6.15
C LYS A 220 76.88 16.15 -5.92
N LEU A 221 76.69 14.86 -6.25
CA LEU A 221 77.74 13.86 -6.14
C LEU A 221 78.87 14.12 -7.15
N GLY A 222 78.54 14.47 -8.40
CA GLY A 222 79.51 14.84 -9.43
C GLY A 222 80.31 16.11 -9.09
N GLU A 223 79.66 17.12 -8.51
CA GLU A 223 80.31 18.35 -8.02
C GLU A 223 81.24 18.05 -6.84
N LYS A 224 80.83 17.22 -5.89
CA LYS A 224 81.71 16.76 -4.80
C LYS A 224 82.93 15.98 -5.30
N LEU A 225 82.73 15.09 -6.27
CA LEU A 225 83.83 14.29 -6.84
C LEU A 225 84.80 15.17 -7.64
N SER A 226 84.31 16.20 -8.31
CA SER A 226 85.14 17.14 -9.08
C SER A 226 85.93 18.12 -8.20
N LEU A 227 85.55 18.27 -6.93
CA LEU A 227 86.25 19.09 -5.93
C LEU A 227 87.37 18.31 -5.19
N GLU A 228 87.50 17.00 -5.40
CA GLU A 228 88.67 16.21 -4.99
C GLU A 228 89.59 15.94 -6.19
N PRO A 229 90.47 16.90 -6.52
CA PRO A 229 91.89 16.56 -6.35
C PRO A 229 92.72 17.71 -5.76
N ASN A 230 93.72 17.35 -4.96
CA ASN A 230 94.80 18.17 -4.35
C ASN A 230 94.69 18.48 -2.85
N GLN A 231 94.50 17.46 -1.99
CA GLN A 231 94.92 17.57 -0.58
C GLN A 231 95.80 16.42 -0.04
N GLU A 232 96.26 15.49 -0.88
CA GLU A 232 97.17 14.41 -0.46
C GLU A 232 98.58 14.50 -1.08
N GLU A 233 99.22 15.68 -1.05
CA GLU A 233 100.70 15.77 -1.17
C GLU A 233 101.24 16.88 -0.25
N SER A 234 101.05 16.71 1.07
CA SER A 234 101.85 17.41 2.07
C SER A 234 101.77 16.66 3.40
N ASN A 235 102.50 15.55 3.49
CA ASN A 235 103.04 14.98 4.73
C ASN A 235 103.73 13.64 4.41
N ARG A 236 104.95 13.73 3.88
CA ARG A 236 106.03 12.74 4.06
C ARG A 236 107.37 13.39 3.76
#